data_AF-A0A182HSK4-F1
#
_entry.id   AF-A0A182HSK4-F1
#
_cell.length_a   1.000
_cell.length_b   1.000
_cell.length_c   1.000
_cell.angle_alpha   90.00
_cell.angle_beta   90.00
_cell.angle_gamma   90.00
#
_symmetry.space_group_name_H-M   'P 1'
#
loop_
_entity.id
_entity.type
_entity.pdbx_description
1 polymer ?
#
loop_
_entity_poly.entity_id
_entity_poly.type
_entity_poly.pdbx_seq_one_letter_code
_entity_poly.pdbx_strand_id
1 'polypeptide(L)'
;MVAIRQQQALLKRFLHINGFLCRYSSTNTERFKQFIEQRRMDARAIARPDPVVKKIDSPEFRSIFTQELKDLIALFERYNFEIRVAGGAVRDILMNMNPKDVDIATTATPTEMKEIFTKENIRMVNMNGEKHGTITPRINDRENFEITTLRIDAITDGRHAEVIHTTDWLLDANRRDLTINSMFLGFDGTLYDYFYGYEDLQKRRVAFVGDPDMRIKEDYLRILRYFRFYGRIAEESNRHDEETLRIITKNAEGLARISGERIWQEWKKILSGNFGIELTEAMINCQLAPHMGLPDAPNVPEFLRVAKQVRSFDPKLQPITVLSALLNTPEDAVNLNMRLKFTVYERELCYFITQNREETATIDELLPFQQLCLQTISSVKLKKEYVLELLKYHGKQELYQQLLDWPIPQFPIKGNVLIANGAPKGPKLGVVLDRLKIIWSNNQYNMTQEQLLEHLPAVLEEINVKKK
;
A
#
# COMPACT_ATOMS: atom_id res chain seq x y z
N MET A 1 -33.44 -15.06 -20.36
CA MET A 1 -33.18 -14.89 -21.81
C MET A 1 -32.23 -13.75 -22.15
N VAL A 2 -32.38 -12.54 -21.58
CA VAL A 2 -31.48 -11.38 -21.86
C VAL A 2 -30.04 -11.61 -21.36
N ALA A 3 -29.85 -12.08 -20.13
CA ALA A 3 -28.53 -12.40 -19.58
C ALA A 3 -27.76 -13.46 -20.40
N ILE A 4 -28.47 -14.48 -20.92
CA ILE A 4 -27.90 -15.52 -21.79
C ILE A 4 -27.41 -14.91 -23.13
N ARG A 5 -28.18 -13.99 -23.72
CA ARG A 5 -27.77 -13.29 -24.96
C ARG A 5 -26.59 -12.35 -24.74
N GLN A 6 -26.49 -11.70 -23.57
CA GLN A 6 -25.37 -10.82 -23.21
C GLN A 6 -24.07 -11.61 -22.96
N GLN A 7 -24.14 -12.76 -22.28
CA GLN A 7 -23.00 -13.67 -22.13
C GLN A 7 -22.50 -14.19 -23.48
N GLN A 8 -23.41 -14.53 -24.41
CA GLN A 8 -23.06 -14.95 -25.77
C GLN A 8 -22.38 -13.85 -26.59
N ALA A 9 -22.63 -12.57 -26.34
CA ALA A 9 -21.99 -11.45 -27.04
C ALA A 9 -20.52 -11.28 -26.63
N LEU A 10 -20.21 -11.39 -25.33
CA LEU A 10 -18.83 -11.46 -24.84
C LEU A 10 -18.11 -12.67 -25.46
N LEU A 11 -18.77 -13.83 -25.45
CA LEU A 11 -18.26 -15.09 -26.01
C LEU A 11 -17.91 -14.96 -27.51
N LYS A 12 -18.75 -14.27 -28.29
CA LYS A 12 -18.54 -13.99 -29.72
C LYS A 12 -17.37 -13.05 -29.97
N ARG A 13 -17.14 -12.06 -29.11
CA ARG A 13 -15.94 -11.20 -29.20
C ARG A 13 -14.68 -11.99 -28.90
N PHE A 14 -14.70 -12.87 -27.90
CA PHE A 14 -13.63 -13.85 -27.66
C PHE A 14 -13.43 -14.83 -28.84
N LEU A 15 -14.49 -15.19 -29.59
CA LEU A 15 -14.38 -15.97 -30.84
C LEU A 15 -13.70 -15.20 -31.97
N HIS A 16 -13.88 -13.89 -32.06
CA HIS A 16 -13.21 -13.08 -33.09
C HIS A 16 -11.70 -12.95 -32.82
N ILE A 17 -11.29 -12.98 -31.54
CA ILE A 17 -9.87 -13.06 -31.14
C ILE A 17 -9.19 -14.34 -31.66
N ASN A 18 -9.92 -15.46 -31.83
CA ASN A 18 -9.36 -16.66 -32.44
C ASN A 18 -8.87 -16.44 -33.89
N GLY A 19 -9.41 -15.46 -34.62
CA GLY A 19 -8.90 -15.06 -35.95
C GLY A 19 -7.65 -14.18 -35.87
N PHE A 20 -7.50 -13.40 -34.79
CA PHE A 20 -6.35 -12.53 -34.53
C PHE A 20 -5.10 -13.31 -34.10
N LEU A 21 -5.31 -14.48 -33.48
CA LEU A 21 -4.27 -15.40 -33.01
C LEU A 21 -3.43 -16.06 -34.12
N CYS A 22 -3.81 -15.94 -35.40
CA CYS A 22 -2.97 -16.38 -36.53
C CYS A 22 -1.66 -15.58 -36.67
N ARG A 23 -1.45 -14.52 -35.88
CA ARG A 23 -0.23 -13.68 -35.88
C ARG A 23 0.79 -14.04 -34.78
N TYR A 24 0.49 -15.02 -33.92
CA TYR A 24 1.36 -15.44 -32.80
C TYR A 24 1.93 -16.85 -33.02
N SER A 25 3.11 -17.14 -32.46
CA SER A 25 3.82 -18.41 -32.66
C SER A 25 3.01 -19.64 -32.20
N SER A 26 3.18 -20.76 -32.90
CA SER A 26 2.34 -21.97 -32.81
C SER A 26 2.20 -22.57 -31.41
N THR A 27 3.17 -22.39 -30.51
CA THR A 27 3.13 -22.95 -29.15
C THR A 27 2.30 -22.12 -28.16
N ASN A 28 2.12 -20.82 -28.37
CA ASN A 28 1.30 -19.95 -27.52
C ASN A 28 -0.18 -19.94 -27.93
N THR A 29 -0.45 -20.20 -29.21
CA THR A 29 -1.79 -20.20 -29.79
C THR A 29 -2.71 -21.28 -29.20
N GLU A 30 -2.19 -22.48 -28.92
CA GLU A 30 -2.95 -23.58 -28.31
C GLU A 30 -3.36 -23.28 -26.86
N ARG A 31 -2.41 -22.79 -26.04
CA ARG A 31 -2.64 -22.37 -24.65
C ARG A 31 -3.64 -21.22 -24.58
N PHE A 32 -3.53 -20.27 -25.51
CA PHE A 32 -4.43 -19.13 -25.55
C PHE A 32 -5.86 -19.51 -25.97
N LYS A 33 -6.01 -20.48 -26.89
CA LYS A 33 -7.32 -21.06 -27.23
C LYS A 33 -7.94 -21.78 -26.03
N GLN A 34 -7.16 -22.59 -25.30
CA GLN A 34 -7.61 -23.25 -24.07
C GLN A 34 -7.99 -22.25 -22.97
N PHE A 35 -7.21 -21.17 -22.80
CA PHE A 35 -7.53 -20.08 -21.88
C PHE A 35 -8.84 -19.38 -22.25
N ILE A 36 -9.02 -19.03 -23.53
CA ILE A 36 -10.27 -18.44 -24.00
C ILE A 36 -11.43 -19.41 -23.78
N GLU A 37 -11.27 -20.71 -24.02
CA GLU A 37 -12.30 -21.72 -23.77
C GLU A 37 -12.64 -21.89 -22.27
N GLN A 38 -11.65 -21.84 -21.37
CA GLN A 38 -11.89 -21.78 -19.92
C GLN A 38 -12.68 -20.52 -19.54
N ARG A 39 -12.24 -19.34 -20.00
CA ARG A 39 -12.98 -18.10 -19.78
C ARG A 39 -14.36 -18.07 -20.46
N ARG A 40 -14.58 -18.83 -21.53
CA ARG A 40 -15.89 -19.03 -22.15
C ARG A 40 -16.84 -19.85 -21.30
N MET A 41 -16.34 -20.86 -20.58
CA MET A 41 -17.14 -21.59 -19.59
C MET A 41 -17.44 -20.74 -18.35
N ASP A 42 -16.56 -19.77 -18.05
CA ASP A 42 -16.55 -18.96 -16.83
C ASP A 42 -17.11 -17.53 -16.99
N ALA A 43 -17.48 -17.08 -18.20
CA ALA A 43 -17.96 -15.72 -18.46
C ALA A 43 -19.40 -15.52 -17.96
N ARG A 44 -19.54 -15.37 -16.64
CA ARG A 44 -20.78 -14.93 -15.98
C ARG A 44 -20.96 -13.41 -15.95
N ALA A 45 -19.96 -12.63 -16.38
CA ALA A 45 -20.04 -11.17 -16.37
C ALA A 45 -21.13 -10.69 -17.33
N ILE A 46 -22.22 -10.15 -16.75
CA ILE A 46 -23.32 -9.56 -17.51
C ILE A 46 -22.87 -8.17 -17.97
N ALA A 47 -22.42 -8.08 -19.20
CA ALA A 47 -22.08 -6.79 -19.80
C ALA A 47 -23.34 -6.00 -20.17
N ARG A 48 -23.28 -4.69 -19.97
CA ARG A 48 -24.31 -3.75 -20.43
C ARG A 48 -24.41 -3.78 -21.96
N PRO A 49 -25.62 -3.77 -22.57
CA PRO A 49 -25.77 -3.72 -24.02
C PRO A 49 -25.19 -2.46 -24.68
N ASP A 50 -25.44 -1.31 -24.08
CA ASP A 50 -24.90 -0.01 -24.50
C ASP A 50 -24.05 0.56 -23.36
N PRO A 51 -22.72 0.65 -23.51
CA PRO A 51 -21.84 1.11 -22.43
C PRO A 51 -21.96 2.60 -22.12
N VAL A 52 -22.59 3.42 -22.97
CA VAL A 52 -22.67 4.87 -22.73
C VAL A 52 -23.73 5.16 -21.67
N VAL A 53 -23.30 5.76 -20.55
CA VAL A 53 -24.20 6.05 -19.41
C VAL A 53 -24.71 7.49 -19.43
N LYS A 54 -23.79 8.46 -19.50
CA LYS A 54 -24.09 9.89 -19.50
C LYS A 54 -22.86 10.71 -19.90
N LYS A 55 -23.06 12.01 -20.10
CA LYS A 55 -21.96 12.98 -20.11
C LYS A 55 -21.69 13.55 -18.71
N ILE A 56 -20.43 13.63 -18.36
CA ILE A 56 -19.90 14.20 -17.11
C ILE A 56 -19.36 15.59 -17.43
N ASP A 57 -19.78 16.55 -16.64
CA ASP A 57 -19.29 17.92 -16.69
C ASP A 57 -19.25 18.48 -15.26
N SER A 58 -18.20 18.13 -14.52
CA SER A 58 -17.99 18.54 -13.13
C SER A 58 -16.71 19.36 -12.99
N PRO A 59 -16.54 20.14 -11.91
CA PRO A 59 -15.29 20.86 -11.62
C PRO A 59 -14.07 19.93 -11.59
N GLU A 60 -14.22 18.73 -11.03
CA GLU A 60 -13.16 17.71 -10.93
C GLU A 60 -12.83 17.08 -12.27
N PHE A 61 -13.82 16.94 -13.16
CA PHE A 61 -13.54 16.55 -14.54
C PHE A 61 -12.80 17.66 -15.28
N ARG A 62 -13.22 18.92 -15.13
CA ARG A 62 -12.57 20.07 -15.78
C ARG A 62 -11.15 20.31 -15.26
N SER A 63 -10.88 19.99 -14.00
CA SER A 63 -9.58 20.22 -13.36
C SER A 63 -8.45 19.39 -13.96
N ILE A 64 -8.75 18.26 -14.62
CA ILE A 64 -7.73 17.43 -15.27
C ILE A 64 -7.19 18.05 -16.57
N PHE A 65 -7.90 19.00 -17.18
CA PHE A 65 -7.55 19.56 -18.50
C PHE A 65 -6.46 20.63 -18.43
N THR A 66 -5.23 20.20 -18.16
CA THR A 66 -4.02 21.01 -18.36
C THR A 66 -3.78 21.29 -19.84
N GLN A 67 -2.87 22.23 -20.15
CA GLN A 67 -2.51 22.48 -21.55
C GLN A 67 -1.81 21.24 -22.14
N GLU A 68 -0.96 20.61 -21.34
CA GLU A 68 -0.21 19.41 -21.69
C GLU A 68 -1.14 18.22 -21.98
N LEU A 69 -2.22 18.04 -21.21
CA LEU A 69 -3.22 17.02 -21.51
C LEU A 69 -3.98 17.33 -22.81
N LYS A 70 -4.32 18.60 -23.08
CA LYS A 70 -4.97 18.99 -24.33
C LYS A 70 -4.09 18.72 -25.55
N ASP A 71 -2.79 19.01 -25.43
CA ASP A 71 -1.81 18.74 -26.49
C ASP A 71 -1.69 17.22 -26.73
N LEU A 72 -1.69 16.42 -25.66
CA LEU A 72 -1.70 14.97 -25.75
C LEU A 72 -2.96 14.44 -26.45
N ILE A 73 -4.14 14.97 -26.11
CA ILE A 73 -5.41 14.60 -26.74
C ILE A 73 -5.37 14.89 -28.25
N ALA A 74 -5.00 16.12 -28.62
CA ALA A 74 -4.89 16.53 -30.01
C ALA A 74 -3.87 15.69 -30.79
N LEU A 75 -2.80 15.25 -30.12
CA LEU A 75 -1.82 14.35 -30.72
C LEU A 75 -2.43 12.99 -31.05
N PHE A 76 -3.11 12.33 -30.11
CA PHE A 76 -3.71 11.01 -30.36
C PHE A 76 -4.83 11.08 -31.40
N GLU A 77 -5.61 12.15 -31.42
CA GLU A 77 -6.60 12.41 -32.47
C GLU A 77 -5.96 12.50 -33.86
N ARG A 78 -4.84 13.24 -34.00
CA ARG A 78 -4.11 13.37 -35.27
C ARG A 78 -3.62 12.02 -35.83
N TYR A 79 -3.25 11.10 -34.93
CA TYR A 79 -2.78 9.77 -35.28
C TYR A 79 -3.89 8.70 -35.30
N ASN A 80 -5.16 9.10 -35.16
CA ASN A 80 -6.34 8.23 -35.18
C ASN A 80 -6.32 7.10 -34.13
N PHE A 81 -5.81 7.38 -32.92
CA PHE A 81 -5.90 6.46 -31.79
C PHE A 81 -6.88 6.98 -30.74
N GLU A 82 -7.68 6.08 -30.18
CA GLU A 82 -8.59 6.46 -29.10
C GLU A 82 -7.82 6.52 -27.78
N ILE A 83 -8.12 7.53 -26.97
CA ILE A 83 -7.67 7.64 -25.58
C ILE A 83 -8.83 7.98 -24.66
N ARG A 84 -8.81 7.41 -23.45
CA ARG A 84 -9.81 7.68 -22.41
C ARG A 84 -9.14 7.65 -21.04
N VAL A 85 -9.65 8.44 -20.10
CA VAL A 85 -9.31 8.29 -18.69
C VAL A 85 -9.83 6.94 -18.21
N ALA A 86 -9.07 6.22 -17.39
CA ALA A 86 -9.40 4.87 -16.98
C ALA A 86 -9.39 4.68 -15.44
N GLY A 87 -10.20 3.73 -14.98
CA GLY A 87 -10.08 3.16 -13.64
C GLY A 87 -10.25 4.15 -12.49
N GLY A 88 -9.20 4.28 -11.65
CA GLY A 88 -9.30 4.98 -10.37
C GLY A 88 -9.61 6.47 -10.51
N ALA A 89 -9.09 7.12 -11.56
CA ALA A 89 -9.36 8.52 -11.82
C ALA A 89 -10.84 8.76 -12.18
N VAL A 90 -11.45 7.86 -12.97
CA VAL A 90 -12.88 7.92 -13.31
C VAL A 90 -13.74 7.82 -12.05
N ARG A 91 -13.44 6.85 -11.17
CA ARG A 91 -14.14 6.68 -9.89
C ARG A 91 -14.05 7.93 -9.03
N ASP A 92 -12.86 8.50 -8.88
CA ASP A 92 -12.65 9.68 -8.03
C ASP A 92 -13.40 10.90 -8.59
N ILE A 93 -13.36 11.15 -9.90
CA ILE A 93 -14.15 12.22 -10.54
C ILE A 93 -15.65 12.03 -10.28
N LEU A 94 -16.17 10.82 -10.45
CA LEU A 94 -17.59 10.52 -10.21
C LEU A 94 -17.99 10.62 -8.73
N MET A 95 -17.01 10.62 -7.82
CA MET A 95 -17.19 10.88 -6.38
C MET A 95 -16.97 12.35 -5.99
N ASN A 96 -16.84 13.25 -6.97
CA ASN A 96 -16.49 14.65 -6.75
C ASN A 96 -15.16 14.81 -5.99
N MET A 97 -14.17 13.97 -6.33
CA MET A 97 -12.82 14.05 -5.80
C MET A 97 -11.84 14.34 -6.95
N ASN A 98 -10.90 15.25 -6.73
CA ASN A 98 -9.82 15.46 -7.70
C ASN A 98 -8.91 14.21 -7.73
N PRO A 99 -8.73 13.57 -8.90
CA PRO A 99 -7.80 12.47 -9.03
C PRO A 99 -6.37 12.97 -8.83
N LYS A 100 -5.54 12.21 -8.12
CA LYS A 100 -4.12 12.55 -7.93
C LYS A 100 -3.29 12.23 -9.16
N ASP A 101 -3.56 11.07 -9.75
CA ASP A 101 -2.92 10.54 -10.94
C ASP A 101 -4.03 10.21 -11.95
N VAL A 102 -3.83 10.57 -13.21
CA VAL A 102 -4.79 10.32 -14.30
C VAL A 102 -4.24 9.22 -15.20
N ASP A 103 -4.69 7.99 -14.94
CA ASP A 103 -4.38 6.85 -15.80
C ASP A 103 -5.12 6.98 -17.14
N ILE A 104 -4.39 6.92 -18.25
CA ILE A 104 -4.95 6.97 -19.60
C ILE A 104 -4.85 5.58 -20.23
N ALA A 105 -5.94 5.11 -20.82
CA ALA A 105 -5.97 3.91 -21.63
C ALA A 105 -6.06 4.27 -23.12
N THR A 106 -5.46 3.44 -23.99
CA THR A 106 -5.44 3.70 -25.43
C THR A 106 -5.53 2.43 -26.29
N THR A 107 -6.04 2.59 -27.51
CA THR A 107 -5.98 1.55 -28.54
C THR A 107 -4.60 1.44 -29.20
N ALA A 108 -3.71 2.43 -29.04
CA ALA A 108 -2.35 2.39 -29.55
C ALA A 108 -1.49 1.35 -28.80
N THR A 109 -0.76 0.52 -29.52
CA THR A 109 0.22 -0.40 -28.94
C THR A 109 1.44 0.35 -28.40
N PRO A 110 2.25 -0.27 -27.51
CA PRO A 110 3.46 0.38 -26.99
C PRO A 110 4.44 0.76 -28.11
N THR A 111 4.55 -0.06 -29.16
CA THR A 111 5.38 0.23 -30.33
C THR A 111 4.87 1.46 -31.09
N GLU A 112 3.57 1.52 -31.39
CA GLU A 112 2.97 2.68 -32.08
C GLU A 112 3.11 3.96 -31.25
N MET A 113 2.87 3.90 -29.94
CA MET A 113 3.09 5.04 -29.04
C MET A 113 4.54 5.54 -29.09
N LYS A 114 5.52 4.63 -29.05
CA LYS A 114 6.94 4.99 -29.17
C LYS A 114 7.25 5.66 -30.51
N GLU A 115 6.72 5.15 -31.60
CA GLU A 115 6.91 5.74 -32.93
C GLU A 115 6.33 7.15 -33.00
N ILE A 116 5.12 7.35 -32.49
CA ILE A 116 4.46 8.66 -32.40
C ILE A 116 5.31 9.63 -31.58
N PHE A 117 5.67 9.28 -30.35
CA PHE A 117 6.41 10.17 -29.46
C PHE A 117 7.82 10.47 -30.00
N THR A 118 8.49 9.48 -30.60
CA THR A 118 9.80 9.71 -31.25
C THR A 118 9.67 10.67 -32.41
N LYS A 119 8.65 10.49 -33.28
CA LYS A 119 8.43 11.33 -34.45
C LYS A 119 8.08 12.78 -34.08
N GLU A 120 7.35 12.98 -32.98
CA GLU A 120 6.97 14.30 -32.47
C GLU A 120 8.02 14.90 -31.52
N ASN A 121 9.19 14.26 -31.36
CA ASN A 121 10.26 14.66 -30.45
C ASN A 121 9.82 14.80 -28.97
N ILE A 122 8.87 13.96 -28.54
CA ILE A 122 8.38 13.91 -27.17
C ILE A 122 9.23 12.91 -26.37
N ARG A 123 9.78 13.39 -25.25
CA ARG A 123 10.56 12.55 -24.34
C ARG A 123 9.68 11.52 -23.65
N MET A 124 10.10 10.26 -23.66
CA MET A 124 9.50 9.20 -22.84
C MET A 124 10.33 8.97 -21.57
N VAL A 125 9.67 8.82 -20.43
CA VAL A 125 10.26 8.53 -19.13
C VAL A 125 9.80 7.16 -18.63
N ASN A 126 10.53 6.58 -17.66
CA ASN A 126 10.16 5.33 -16.98
C ASN A 126 9.89 4.13 -17.92
N MET A 127 10.93 3.59 -18.55
CA MET A 127 10.82 2.44 -19.47
C MET A 127 10.42 1.11 -18.79
N ASN A 128 10.36 1.06 -17.46
CA ASN A 128 10.04 -0.17 -16.73
C ASN A 128 8.57 -0.60 -16.91
N GLY A 129 7.66 0.33 -17.16
CA GLY A 129 6.24 0.06 -17.40
C GLY A 129 5.93 -0.59 -18.76
N GLU A 130 6.88 -0.55 -19.69
CA GLU A 130 6.68 -1.00 -21.07
C GLU A 130 6.32 -2.49 -21.14
N LYS A 131 6.93 -3.32 -20.29
CA LYS A 131 6.63 -4.76 -20.21
C LYS A 131 5.16 -5.06 -19.89
N HIS A 132 4.45 -4.08 -19.33
CA HIS A 132 3.04 -4.18 -18.99
C HIS A 132 2.15 -3.37 -19.96
N GLY A 133 2.72 -2.84 -21.03
CA GLY A 133 2.01 -2.06 -22.04
C GLY A 133 1.83 -0.59 -21.67
N THR A 134 2.59 -0.06 -20.70
CA THR A 134 2.52 1.33 -20.26
C THR A 134 3.71 2.13 -20.81
N ILE A 135 3.43 3.28 -21.43
CA ILE A 135 4.41 4.27 -21.87
C ILE A 135 4.12 5.58 -21.15
N THR A 136 5.16 6.24 -20.64
CA THR A 136 5.02 7.51 -19.93
C THR A 136 5.66 8.65 -20.71
N PRO A 137 4.96 9.34 -21.64
CA PRO A 137 5.48 10.56 -22.25
C PRO A 137 5.54 11.71 -21.25
N ARG A 138 6.51 12.60 -21.45
CA ARG A 138 6.61 13.89 -20.78
C ARG A 138 6.28 14.99 -21.78
N ILE A 139 5.08 15.56 -21.67
CA ILE A 139 4.57 16.56 -22.61
C ILE A 139 5.08 17.95 -22.22
N ASN A 140 5.55 18.69 -23.22
CA ASN A 140 6.16 20.03 -23.08
C ASN A 140 7.27 20.09 -22.01
N ASP A 141 7.98 18.98 -21.79
CA ASP A 141 8.97 18.80 -20.71
C ASP A 141 8.47 19.18 -19.30
N ARG A 142 7.15 19.15 -19.08
CA ARG A 142 6.51 19.62 -17.85
C ARG A 142 5.74 18.53 -17.10
N GLU A 143 4.83 17.85 -17.77
CA GLU A 143 3.89 16.91 -17.16
C GLU A 143 4.08 15.50 -17.71
N ASN A 144 3.97 14.49 -16.83
CA ASN A 144 4.08 13.09 -17.20
C ASN A 144 2.68 12.46 -17.25
N PHE A 145 2.40 11.65 -18.26
CA PHE A 145 1.13 10.91 -18.34
C PHE A 145 1.41 9.42 -18.42
N GLU A 146 0.72 8.59 -17.62
CA GLU A 146 0.82 7.14 -17.76
C GLU A 146 -0.24 6.64 -18.75
N ILE A 147 0.22 6.17 -19.92
CA ILE A 147 -0.65 5.73 -21.00
C ILE A 147 -0.47 4.23 -21.20
N THR A 148 -1.54 3.47 -21.02
CA THR A 148 -1.52 2.00 -21.09
C THR A 148 -2.37 1.48 -22.24
N THR A 149 -1.79 0.66 -23.09
CA THR A 149 -2.52 -0.04 -24.16
C THR A 149 -3.58 -0.96 -23.56
N LEU A 150 -4.79 -0.94 -24.12
CA LEU A 150 -5.85 -1.88 -23.78
C LEU A 150 -5.36 -3.32 -23.92
N ARG A 151 -5.73 -4.18 -22.97
CA ARG A 151 -5.19 -5.53 -22.94
C ARG A 151 -6.13 -6.56 -22.33
N ILE A 152 -5.77 -7.82 -22.55
CA ILE A 152 -6.37 -9.01 -21.97
C ILE A 152 -5.27 -9.77 -21.26
N ASP A 153 -5.52 -10.16 -20.01
CA ASP A 153 -4.58 -10.97 -19.24
C ASP A 153 -4.91 -12.45 -19.49
N ALA A 154 -3.99 -13.17 -20.15
CA ALA A 154 -4.19 -14.53 -20.66
C ALA A 154 -3.86 -15.63 -19.65
N ILE A 155 -2.76 -15.48 -18.94
CA ILE A 155 -2.38 -16.38 -17.85
C ILE A 155 -1.85 -15.44 -16.79
N THR A 156 -2.46 -15.45 -15.61
CA THR A 156 -2.03 -14.58 -14.52
C THR A 156 -2.03 -15.30 -13.18
N ASP A 157 -0.98 -15.04 -12.39
CA ASP A 157 -0.91 -15.35 -10.97
C ASP A 157 -1.11 -14.08 -10.10
N GLY A 158 -1.57 -12.99 -10.73
CA GLY A 158 -1.70 -11.66 -10.14
C GLY A 158 -0.44 -10.80 -10.16
N ARG A 159 0.76 -11.38 -10.28
CA ARG A 159 2.03 -10.62 -10.38
C ARG A 159 2.58 -10.62 -11.79
N HIS A 160 2.54 -11.78 -12.44
CA HIS A 160 2.93 -11.97 -13.82
C HIS A 160 1.67 -12.24 -14.62
N ALA A 161 1.51 -11.53 -15.72
CA ALA A 161 0.47 -11.77 -16.68
C ALA A 161 1.10 -11.88 -18.06
N GLU A 162 0.74 -12.92 -18.81
CA GLU A 162 0.89 -12.89 -20.26
C GLU A 162 -0.20 -11.97 -20.83
N VAL A 163 0.23 -10.88 -21.45
CA VAL A 163 -0.65 -9.78 -21.87
C VAL A 163 -0.85 -9.84 -23.37
N ILE A 164 -2.10 -9.74 -23.82
CA ILE A 164 -2.43 -9.52 -25.23
C ILE A 164 -3.08 -8.16 -25.40
N HIS A 165 -2.49 -7.33 -26.26
CA HIS A 165 -3.05 -6.04 -26.62
C HIS A 165 -4.33 -6.21 -27.46
N THR A 166 -5.31 -5.35 -27.20
CA THR A 166 -6.58 -5.33 -27.91
C THR A 166 -6.97 -3.89 -28.21
N THR A 167 -7.95 -3.69 -29.09
CA THR A 167 -8.62 -2.40 -29.29
C THR A 167 -10.04 -2.40 -28.72
N ASP A 168 -10.46 -3.51 -28.08
CA ASP A 168 -11.79 -3.65 -27.51
C ASP A 168 -11.83 -3.25 -26.04
N TRP A 169 -12.38 -2.07 -25.78
CA TRP A 169 -12.60 -1.51 -24.45
C TRP A 169 -13.38 -2.42 -23.49
N LEU A 170 -14.33 -3.21 -24.00
CA LEU A 170 -15.10 -4.15 -23.17
C LEU A 170 -14.20 -5.27 -22.62
N LEU A 171 -13.24 -5.74 -23.43
CA LEU A 171 -12.31 -6.78 -23.01
C LEU A 171 -11.30 -6.26 -21.98
N ASP A 172 -10.84 -5.01 -22.13
CA ASP A 172 -10.01 -4.36 -21.10
C ASP A 172 -10.79 -4.10 -19.80
N ALA A 173 -12.05 -3.66 -19.89
CA ALA A 173 -12.91 -3.53 -18.71
C ALA A 173 -13.09 -4.88 -17.99
N ASN A 174 -13.22 -5.97 -18.75
CA ASN A 174 -13.54 -7.29 -18.19
C ASN A 174 -12.40 -7.91 -17.37
N ARG A 175 -11.14 -7.58 -17.68
CA ARG A 175 -9.97 -8.07 -16.93
C ARG A 175 -9.75 -7.34 -15.61
N ARG A 176 -10.43 -6.20 -15.39
CA ARG A 176 -10.30 -5.40 -14.17
C ARG A 176 -10.99 -6.10 -13.01
N ASP A 177 -10.57 -5.75 -11.81
CA ASP A 177 -11.00 -6.41 -10.58
C ASP A 177 -12.43 -6.03 -10.19
N LEU A 178 -12.71 -4.72 -10.06
CA LEU A 178 -13.94 -4.18 -9.50
C LEU A 178 -14.70 -3.35 -10.51
N THR A 179 -16.03 -3.39 -10.45
CA THR A 179 -16.95 -2.68 -11.36
C THR A 179 -16.66 -1.17 -11.36
N ILE A 180 -16.52 -0.59 -10.16
CA ILE A 180 -16.19 0.83 -9.93
C ILE A 180 -14.84 1.26 -10.51
N ASN A 181 -13.93 0.31 -10.79
CA ASN A 181 -12.61 0.57 -11.38
C ASN A 181 -12.52 0.11 -12.85
N SER A 182 -13.65 -0.32 -13.43
CA SER A 182 -13.73 -0.86 -14.79
C SER A 182 -14.30 0.11 -15.83
N MET A 183 -14.60 1.34 -15.40
CA MET A 183 -15.16 2.39 -16.25
C MET A 183 -14.06 3.19 -16.97
N PHE A 184 -14.47 3.84 -18.07
CA PHE A 184 -13.66 4.80 -18.81
C PHE A 184 -14.41 6.11 -19.03
N LEU A 185 -13.69 7.21 -19.10
CA LEU A 185 -14.25 8.53 -19.35
C LEU A 185 -13.58 9.16 -20.57
N GLY A 186 -14.36 9.45 -21.60
CA GLY A 186 -13.91 10.21 -22.76
C GLY A 186 -13.62 11.66 -22.38
N PHE A 187 -12.69 12.29 -23.10
CA PHE A 187 -12.35 13.70 -22.89
C PHE A 187 -13.47 14.66 -23.34
N ASP A 188 -14.50 14.16 -24.01
CA ASP A 188 -15.74 14.86 -24.32
C ASP A 188 -16.81 14.74 -23.20
N GLY A 189 -16.43 14.14 -22.06
CA GLY A 189 -17.26 13.87 -20.89
C GLY A 189 -18.04 12.56 -20.97
N THR A 190 -17.99 11.80 -22.06
CA THR A 190 -18.79 10.57 -22.21
C THR A 190 -18.29 9.46 -21.28
N LEU A 191 -19.15 9.01 -20.36
CA LEU A 191 -18.87 7.89 -19.45
C LEU A 191 -19.22 6.56 -20.11
N TYR A 192 -18.22 5.67 -20.21
CA TYR A 192 -18.34 4.30 -20.68
C TYR A 192 -18.27 3.33 -19.49
N ASP A 193 -19.36 2.61 -19.25
CA ASP A 193 -19.49 1.61 -18.21
C ASP A 193 -20.09 0.31 -18.75
N TYR A 194 -19.26 -0.72 -18.76
CA TYR A 194 -19.61 -2.04 -19.29
C TYR A 194 -20.22 -2.96 -18.23
N PHE A 195 -20.01 -2.69 -16.94
CA PHE A 195 -20.28 -3.64 -15.85
C PHE A 195 -21.02 -3.02 -14.67
N TYR A 196 -21.83 -1.97 -14.91
CA TYR A 196 -22.68 -1.32 -13.92
C TYR A 196 -21.88 -0.70 -12.74
N GLY A 197 -20.64 -0.30 -13.01
CA GLY A 197 -19.78 0.39 -12.07
C GLY A 197 -20.33 1.75 -11.64
N TYR A 198 -21.10 2.43 -12.50
CA TYR A 198 -21.73 3.70 -12.15
C TYR A 198 -22.80 3.50 -11.08
N GLU A 199 -23.72 2.55 -11.28
CA GLU A 199 -24.75 2.23 -10.30
C GLU A 199 -24.17 1.71 -8.99
N ASP A 200 -23.13 0.87 -9.05
CA ASP A 200 -22.41 0.40 -7.88
C ASP A 200 -21.80 1.55 -7.09
N LEU A 201 -21.17 2.51 -7.78
CA LEU A 201 -20.60 3.68 -7.15
C LEU A 201 -21.68 4.56 -6.50
N GLN A 202 -22.82 4.77 -7.16
CA GLN A 202 -23.95 5.53 -6.58
C GLN A 202 -24.51 4.84 -5.32
N LYS A 203 -24.49 3.50 -5.28
CA LYS A 203 -24.94 2.71 -4.12
C LYS A 203 -23.84 2.45 -3.08
N ARG A 204 -22.63 3.01 -3.30
CA ARG A 204 -21.43 2.75 -2.49
C ARG A 204 -21.08 1.26 -2.36
N ARG A 205 -21.41 0.46 -3.37
CA ARG A 205 -21.20 -0.99 -3.39
C ARG A 205 -19.88 -1.33 -4.07
N VAL A 206 -19.05 -2.13 -3.41
CA VAL A 206 -17.85 -2.71 -4.02
C VAL A 206 -18.21 -4.09 -4.56
N ALA A 207 -18.19 -4.25 -5.88
CA ALA A 207 -18.49 -5.51 -6.56
C ALA A 207 -17.37 -5.89 -7.55
N PHE A 208 -17.15 -7.19 -7.70
CA PHE A 208 -16.21 -7.72 -8.69
C PHE A 208 -16.81 -7.70 -10.10
N VAL A 209 -15.95 -7.51 -11.11
CA VAL A 209 -16.37 -7.69 -12.51
C VAL A 209 -16.56 -9.17 -12.79
N GLY A 210 -17.80 -9.64 -12.90
CA GLY A 210 -18.09 -11.07 -13.12
C GLY A 210 -18.16 -11.87 -11.83
N ASP A 211 -17.66 -13.10 -11.84
CA ASP A 211 -17.74 -14.01 -10.69
C ASP A 211 -16.63 -13.70 -9.65
N PRO A 212 -16.98 -13.35 -8.40
CA PRO A 212 -16.00 -12.98 -7.38
C PRO A 212 -14.98 -14.08 -7.05
N ASP A 213 -15.40 -15.36 -7.01
CA ASP A 213 -14.53 -16.49 -6.66
C ASP A 213 -13.45 -16.66 -7.72
N MET A 214 -13.83 -16.58 -9.01
CA MET A 214 -12.87 -16.61 -10.11
C MET A 214 -11.93 -15.41 -10.09
N ARG A 215 -12.46 -14.19 -9.87
CA ARG A 215 -11.62 -12.99 -9.82
C ARG A 215 -10.62 -13.04 -8.69
N ILE A 216 -10.99 -13.55 -7.51
CA ILE A 216 -10.06 -13.71 -6.40
C ILE A 216 -8.97 -14.75 -6.72
N LYS A 217 -9.33 -15.87 -7.37
CA LYS A 217 -8.36 -16.92 -7.73
C LYS A 217 -7.34 -16.48 -8.78
N GLU A 218 -7.68 -15.53 -9.64
CA GLU A 218 -6.74 -14.92 -10.60
C GLU A 218 -5.64 -14.09 -9.90
N ASP A 219 -5.99 -13.37 -8.83
CA ASP A 219 -5.04 -12.65 -7.97
C ASP A 219 -5.63 -12.52 -6.56
N TYR A 220 -5.14 -13.30 -5.61
CA TYR A 220 -5.64 -13.28 -4.24
C TYR A 220 -5.43 -11.93 -3.55
N LEU A 221 -4.52 -11.06 -4.05
CA LEU A 221 -4.40 -9.69 -3.54
C LEU A 221 -5.70 -8.88 -3.72
N ARG A 222 -6.59 -9.30 -4.62
CA ARG A 222 -7.91 -8.70 -4.82
C ARG A 222 -8.80 -8.77 -3.56
N ILE A 223 -8.54 -9.71 -2.66
CA ILE A 223 -9.17 -9.74 -1.32
C ILE A 223 -8.88 -8.43 -0.57
N LEU A 224 -7.61 -8.04 -0.47
CA LEU A 224 -7.23 -6.81 0.24
C LEU A 224 -7.69 -5.57 -0.53
N ARG A 225 -7.66 -5.62 -1.86
CA ARG A 225 -8.18 -4.51 -2.68
C ARG A 225 -9.67 -4.29 -2.47
N TYR A 226 -10.47 -5.34 -2.27
CA TYR A 226 -11.87 -5.20 -1.88
C TYR A 226 -12.01 -4.36 -0.61
N PHE A 227 -11.31 -4.71 0.48
CA PHE A 227 -11.36 -3.95 1.72
C PHE A 227 -10.85 -2.51 1.56
N ARG A 228 -9.74 -2.31 0.83
CA ARG A 228 -9.22 -0.96 0.56
C ARG A 228 -10.25 -0.09 -0.15
N PHE A 229 -10.87 -0.61 -1.21
CA PHE A 229 -11.84 0.16 -1.98
C PHE A 229 -13.16 0.30 -1.26
N TYR A 230 -13.53 -0.64 -0.38
CA TYR A 230 -14.66 -0.49 0.53
C TYR A 230 -14.44 0.73 1.42
N GLY A 231 -13.29 0.83 2.10
CA GLY A 231 -12.93 2.01 2.89
C GLY A 231 -12.85 3.31 2.08
N ARG A 232 -12.60 3.22 0.76
CA ARG A 232 -12.56 4.40 -0.12
C ARG A 232 -13.94 4.96 -0.45
N ILE A 233 -14.95 4.10 -0.65
CA ILE A 233 -16.24 4.52 -1.20
C ILE A 233 -17.43 4.36 -0.24
N ALA A 234 -17.35 3.46 0.74
CA ALA A 234 -18.45 3.16 1.63
C ALA A 234 -18.77 4.34 2.56
N GLU A 235 -20.03 4.43 2.97
CA GLU A 235 -20.50 5.40 3.97
C GLU A 235 -20.55 4.80 5.37
N GLU A 236 -20.62 3.47 5.48
CA GLU A 236 -20.72 2.71 6.72
C GLU A 236 -19.70 1.57 6.73
N SER A 237 -19.12 1.26 7.88
CA SER A 237 -18.05 0.27 8.02
C SER A 237 -18.49 -1.19 7.92
N ASN A 238 -19.78 -1.49 8.10
CA ASN A 238 -20.30 -2.86 8.30
C ASN A 238 -21.33 -3.31 7.26
N ARG A 239 -21.58 -2.54 6.20
CA ARG A 239 -22.57 -2.84 5.15
C ARG A 239 -21.96 -3.65 3.99
N HIS A 240 -21.17 -4.65 4.32
CA HIS A 240 -20.58 -5.56 3.34
C HIS A 240 -21.65 -6.46 2.70
N ASP A 241 -21.39 -6.89 1.47
CA ASP A 241 -22.15 -7.99 0.86
C ASP A 241 -21.72 -9.32 1.48
N GLU A 242 -22.64 -10.01 2.16
CA GLU A 242 -22.36 -11.23 2.92
C GLU A 242 -21.82 -12.36 2.03
N GLU A 243 -22.31 -12.48 0.80
CA GLU A 243 -21.81 -13.49 -0.12
C GLU A 243 -20.39 -13.18 -0.58
N THR A 244 -20.07 -11.91 -0.83
CA THR A 244 -18.68 -11.49 -1.11
C THR A 244 -17.75 -11.83 0.06
N LEU A 245 -18.16 -11.58 1.31
CA LEU A 245 -17.36 -11.94 2.49
C LEU A 245 -17.18 -13.47 2.64
N ARG A 246 -18.23 -14.26 2.35
CA ARG A 246 -18.15 -15.73 2.32
C ARG A 246 -17.15 -16.21 1.27
N ILE A 247 -17.18 -15.65 0.07
CA ILE A 247 -16.24 -16.00 -1.01
C ILE A 247 -14.81 -15.59 -0.64
N ILE A 248 -14.62 -14.42 -0.02
CA ILE A 248 -13.32 -13.98 0.49
C ILE A 248 -12.79 -14.99 1.53
N THR A 249 -13.61 -15.34 2.51
CA THR A 249 -13.24 -16.29 3.58
C THR A 249 -12.85 -17.66 3.00
N LYS A 250 -13.63 -18.16 2.04
CA LYS A 250 -13.35 -19.42 1.33
C LYS A 250 -11.99 -19.41 0.61
N ASN A 251 -11.52 -18.24 0.16
CA ASN A 251 -10.29 -18.10 -0.61
C ASN A 251 -9.13 -17.49 0.21
N ALA A 252 -9.28 -17.37 1.53
CA ALA A 252 -8.31 -16.75 2.44
C ALA A 252 -6.90 -17.34 2.31
N GLU A 253 -6.79 -18.67 2.22
CA GLU A 253 -5.53 -19.41 2.12
C GLU A 253 -4.68 -18.98 0.92
N GLY A 254 -5.32 -18.55 -0.16
CA GLY A 254 -4.61 -18.09 -1.35
C GLY A 254 -3.73 -16.87 -1.11
N LEU A 255 -3.97 -16.08 -0.05
CA LEU A 255 -3.07 -14.99 0.36
C LEU A 255 -1.67 -15.49 0.71
N ALA A 256 -1.51 -16.74 1.14
CA ALA A 256 -0.19 -17.34 1.41
C ALA A 256 0.71 -17.37 0.16
N ARG A 257 0.12 -17.34 -1.04
CA ARG A 257 0.83 -17.29 -2.33
C ARG A 257 1.26 -15.87 -2.73
N ILE A 258 0.72 -14.85 -2.08
CA ILE A 258 1.01 -13.45 -2.39
C ILE A 258 2.21 -12.96 -1.57
N SER A 259 3.12 -12.24 -2.24
CA SER A 259 4.31 -11.69 -1.60
C SER A 259 3.95 -10.75 -0.44
N GLY A 260 4.77 -10.79 0.61
CA GLY A 260 4.56 -10.00 1.82
C GLY A 260 4.46 -8.50 1.57
N GLU A 261 5.32 -7.99 0.70
CA GLU A 261 5.39 -6.58 0.34
C GLU A 261 4.08 -6.09 -0.27
N ARG A 262 3.46 -6.89 -1.15
CA ARG A 262 2.19 -6.56 -1.80
C ARG A 262 1.04 -6.54 -0.79
N ILE A 263 1.01 -7.52 0.11
CA ILE A 263 0.04 -7.55 1.22
C ILE A 263 0.20 -6.31 2.10
N TRP A 264 1.44 -6.01 2.50
CA TRP A 264 1.70 -4.87 3.37
C TRP A 264 1.34 -3.54 2.72
N GLN A 265 1.65 -3.36 1.44
CA GLN A 265 1.28 -2.15 0.70
C GLN A 265 -0.23 -1.93 0.65
N GLU A 266 -1.03 -2.99 0.47
CA GLU A 266 -2.49 -2.88 0.49
C GLU A 266 -3.02 -2.65 1.91
N TRP A 267 -2.54 -3.41 2.90
CA TRP A 267 -2.99 -3.28 4.28
C TRP A 267 -2.66 -1.92 4.90
N LYS A 268 -1.49 -1.37 4.59
CA LYS A 268 -1.12 -0.01 4.98
C LYS A 268 -2.10 1.02 4.44
N LYS A 269 -2.53 0.88 3.18
CA LYS A 269 -3.54 1.77 2.57
C LYS A 269 -4.93 1.59 3.21
N ILE A 270 -5.27 0.38 3.65
CA ILE A 270 -6.51 0.11 4.41
C ILE A 270 -6.45 0.83 5.76
N LEU A 271 -5.39 0.62 6.55
CA LEU A 271 -5.23 1.22 7.87
C LEU A 271 -5.22 2.75 7.85
N SER A 272 -4.57 3.36 6.86
CA SER A 272 -4.54 4.80 6.66
C SER A 272 -5.80 5.37 5.98
N GLY A 273 -6.73 4.51 5.54
CA GLY A 273 -7.98 4.91 4.90
C GLY A 273 -9.15 5.05 5.87
N ASN A 274 -10.33 5.37 5.35
CA ASN A 274 -11.54 5.35 6.19
C ASN A 274 -11.84 3.92 6.62
N PHE A 275 -12.39 3.80 7.83
CA PHE A 275 -12.75 2.52 8.43
C PHE A 275 -11.60 1.52 8.57
N GLY A 276 -10.32 1.96 8.52
CA GLY A 276 -9.18 1.04 8.48
C GLY A 276 -9.10 0.05 9.66
N ILE A 277 -9.64 0.43 10.83
CA ILE A 277 -9.68 -0.39 12.04
C ILE A 277 -10.77 -1.45 11.91
N GLU A 278 -11.97 -1.01 11.57
CA GLU A 278 -13.17 -1.83 11.36
C GLU A 278 -12.94 -2.83 10.22
N LEU A 279 -12.28 -2.41 9.14
CA LEU A 279 -11.92 -3.28 8.02
C LEU A 279 -10.84 -4.29 8.40
N THR A 280 -9.90 -3.93 9.27
CA THR A 280 -8.93 -4.89 9.78
C THR A 280 -9.62 -5.95 10.65
N GLU A 281 -10.60 -5.56 11.47
CA GLU A 281 -11.43 -6.52 12.21
C GLU A 281 -12.23 -7.43 11.27
N ALA A 282 -12.86 -6.87 10.22
CA ALA A 282 -13.55 -7.65 9.20
C ALA A 282 -12.62 -8.65 8.49
N MET A 283 -11.38 -8.26 8.21
CA MET A 283 -10.35 -9.15 7.65
C MET A 283 -9.99 -10.30 8.61
N ILE A 284 -9.91 -10.05 9.91
CA ILE A 284 -9.68 -11.09 10.93
C ILE A 284 -10.88 -12.05 10.97
N ASN A 285 -12.11 -11.52 10.97
CA ASN A 285 -13.34 -12.31 10.94
C ASN A 285 -13.46 -13.19 9.67
N CYS A 286 -12.86 -12.75 8.55
CA CYS A 286 -12.75 -13.53 7.31
C CYS A 286 -11.57 -14.53 7.31
N GLN A 287 -10.97 -14.82 8.47
CA GLN A 287 -9.87 -15.79 8.62
C GLN A 287 -8.61 -15.44 7.81
N LEU A 288 -8.37 -14.16 7.50
CA LEU A 288 -7.19 -13.74 6.73
C LEU A 288 -5.91 -13.68 7.57
N ALA A 289 -6.04 -13.54 8.90
CA ALA A 289 -4.95 -13.27 9.84
C ALA A 289 -3.76 -14.24 9.71
N PRO A 290 -3.95 -15.59 9.72
CA PRO A 290 -2.82 -16.53 9.65
C PRO A 290 -2.02 -16.41 8.34
N HIS A 291 -2.68 -16.08 7.23
CA HIS A 291 -2.04 -15.94 5.92
C HIS A 291 -1.31 -14.61 5.74
N MET A 292 -1.54 -13.67 6.65
CA MET A 292 -0.94 -12.33 6.67
C MET A 292 0.16 -12.19 7.73
N GLY A 293 0.46 -13.25 8.48
CA GLY A 293 1.56 -13.30 9.45
C GLY A 293 1.20 -12.81 10.84
N LEU A 294 -0.09 -12.67 11.14
CA LEU A 294 -0.57 -12.47 12.51
C LEU A 294 -0.54 -13.79 13.29
N PRO A 295 -0.46 -13.74 14.63
CA PRO A 295 -0.60 -14.93 15.47
C PRO A 295 -2.00 -15.55 15.34
N ASP A 296 -2.15 -16.83 15.72
CA ASP A 296 -3.43 -17.56 15.66
C ASP A 296 -4.54 -16.88 16.48
N ALA A 297 -4.17 -16.24 17.58
CA ALA A 297 -5.05 -15.41 18.41
C ALA A 297 -4.53 -13.98 18.47
N PRO A 298 -4.86 -13.12 17.48
CA PRO A 298 -4.52 -11.70 17.52
C PRO A 298 -5.23 -10.98 18.67
N ASN A 299 -4.55 -10.05 19.32
CA ASN A 299 -5.11 -9.26 20.42
C ASN A 299 -6.00 -8.10 19.90
N VAL A 300 -7.20 -8.45 19.42
CA VAL A 300 -8.17 -7.48 18.88
C VAL A 300 -8.60 -6.42 19.93
N PRO A 301 -8.87 -6.75 21.21
CA PRO A 301 -9.21 -5.73 22.20
C PRO A 301 -8.14 -4.64 22.37
N GLU A 302 -6.86 -5.05 22.40
CA GLU A 302 -5.74 -4.12 22.50
C GLU A 302 -5.59 -3.29 21.22
N PHE A 303 -5.77 -3.91 20.05
CA PHE A 303 -5.81 -3.20 18.76
C PHE A 303 -6.86 -2.09 18.73
N LEU A 304 -8.08 -2.35 19.17
CA LEU A 304 -9.14 -1.35 19.23
C LEU A 304 -8.82 -0.23 20.23
N ARG A 305 -8.29 -0.59 21.41
CA ARG A 305 -7.86 0.38 22.43
C ARG A 305 -6.79 1.34 21.89
N VAL A 306 -5.73 0.78 21.31
CA VAL A 306 -4.60 1.54 20.76
C VAL A 306 -5.04 2.38 19.56
N ALA A 307 -5.84 1.82 18.66
CA ALA A 307 -6.36 2.55 17.51
C ALA A 307 -7.13 3.81 17.90
N LYS A 308 -8.00 3.70 18.91
CA LYS A 308 -8.76 4.83 19.46
C LYS A 308 -7.82 5.89 20.05
N GLN A 309 -6.80 5.46 20.80
CA GLN A 309 -5.81 6.38 21.37
C GLN A 309 -5.00 7.06 20.28
N VAL A 310 -4.31 6.34 19.40
CA VAL A 310 -3.44 6.97 18.40
C VAL A 310 -4.20 7.96 17.51
N ARG A 311 -5.47 7.67 17.14
CA ARG A 311 -6.32 8.61 16.40
C ARG A 311 -6.60 9.92 17.14
N SER A 312 -6.61 9.93 18.47
CA SER A 312 -6.74 11.18 19.24
C SER A 312 -5.45 12.02 19.28
N PHE A 313 -4.30 11.41 18.97
CA PHE A 313 -2.99 12.09 18.92
C PHE A 313 -2.67 12.62 17.53
N ASP A 314 -2.82 11.76 16.53
CA ASP A 314 -2.30 11.98 15.20
C ASP A 314 -3.31 11.51 14.14
N PRO A 315 -3.92 12.44 13.39
CA PRO A 315 -4.89 12.09 12.37
C PRO A 315 -4.27 11.31 11.20
N LYS A 316 -2.93 11.35 11.00
CA LYS A 316 -2.27 10.60 9.93
C LYS A 316 -2.03 9.13 10.27
N LEU A 317 -2.03 8.76 11.56
CA LEU A 317 -1.86 7.40 12.09
C LEU A 317 -0.60 6.67 11.57
N GLN A 318 0.34 6.29 12.43
CA GLN A 318 1.39 5.35 12.02
C GLN A 318 0.84 3.91 12.01
N PRO A 319 0.70 3.24 10.84
CA PRO A 319 -0.03 1.98 10.77
C PRO A 319 0.62 0.85 11.58
N ILE A 320 1.95 0.85 11.67
CA ILE A 320 2.69 -0.18 12.40
C ILE A 320 2.52 -0.06 13.92
N THR A 321 2.35 1.16 14.44
CA THR A 321 2.07 1.40 15.87
C THR A 321 0.78 0.71 16.28
N VAL A 322 -0.27 0.87 15.48
CA VAL A 322 -1.56 0.21 15.74
C VAL A 322 -1.47 -1.29 15.48
N LEU A 323 -0.83 -1.71 14.38
CA LEU A 323 -0.74 -3.13 14.04
C LEU A 323 0.02 -3.95 15.10
N SER A 324 1.01 -3.35 15.76
CA SER A 324 1.75 -4.00 16.85
C SER A 324 0.85 -4.43 18.02
N ALA A 325 -0.30 -3.77 18.20
CA ALA A 325 -1.28 -4.09 19.22
C ALA A 325 -2.01 -5.43 18.98
N LEU A 326 -2.04 -5.94 17.75
CA LEU A 326 -2.57 -7.27 17.43
C LEU A 326 -1.63 -8.41 17.85
N LEU A 327 -0.38 -8.09 18.17
CA LEU A 327 0.66 -9.06 18.51
C LEU A 327 0.67 -9.31 20.02
N ASN A 328 1.05 -10.51 20.44
CA ASN A 328 1.14 -10.87 21.87
C ASN A 328 2.57 -10.74 22.38
N THR A 329 3.57 -11.03 21.54
CA THR A 329 4.98 -11.07 21.94
C THR A 329 5.90 -10.35 20.95
N PRO A 330 7.16 -10.04 21.34
CA PRO A 330 8.18 -9.58 20.41
C PRO A 330 8.51 -10.60 19.30
N GLU A 331 8.34 -11.89 19.56
CA GLU A 331 8.52 -12.95 18.56
C GLU A 331 7.46 -12.86 17.45
N ASP A 332 6.22 -12.53 17.80
CA ASP A 332 5.17 -12.25 16.81
C ASP A 332 5.55 -11.10 15.89
N ALA A 333 6.23 -10.06 16.40
CA ALA A 333 6.71 -8.94 15.57
C ALA A 333 7.80 -9.38 14.58
N VAL A 334 8.68 -10.31 14.99
CA VAL A 334 9.68 -10.92 14.10
C VAL A 334 8.97 -11.75 13.02
N ASN A 335 8.00 -12.59 13.40
CA ASN A 335 7.23 -13.43 12.49
C ASN A 335 6.44 -12.61 11.47
N LEU A 336 5.75 -11.57 11.92
CA LEU A 336 5.01 -10.65 11.07
C LEU A 336 5.93 -9.98 10.04
N ASN A 337 7.10 -9.50 10.48
CA ASN A 337 8.08 -8.93 9.56
C ASN A 337 8.63 -9.97 8.56
N MET A 338 8.88 -11.21 9.01
CA MET A 338 9.31 -12.28 8.10
C MET A 338 8.28 -12.52 7.00
N ARG A 339 6.99 -12.38 7.32
CA ARG A 339 5.88 -12.55 6.37
C ARG A 339 5.68 -11.34 5.45
N LEU A 340 5.73 -10.12 5.99
CA LEU A 340 5.33 -8.88 5.31
C LEU A 340 6.49 -8.05 4.74
N LYS A 341 7.73 -8.37 5.13
CA LYS A 341 8.96 -7.72 4.65
C LYS A 341 8.93 -6.20 4.84
N PHE A 342 8.82 -5.78 6.10
CA PHE A 342 8.76 -4.37 6.46
C PHE A 342 10.02 -3.60 6.08
N THR A 343 9.88 -2.29 5.96
CA THR A 343 11.05 -1.39 5.95
C THR A 343 11.80 -1.50 7.28
N VAL A 344 13.07 -1.08 7.30
CA VAL A 344 13.91 -1.09 8.51
C VAL A 344 13.22 -0.37 9.67
N TYR A 345 12.68 0.83 9.41
CA TYR A 345 11.94 1.64 10.38
C TYR A 345 10.74 0.88 10.95
N GLU A 346 9.87 0.34 10.10
CA GLU A 346 8.66 -0.37 10.53
C GLU A 346 8.98 -1.64 11.33
N ARG A 347 9.98 -2.42 10.89
CA ARG A 347 10.44 -3.61 11.61
C ARG A 347 10.91 -3.25 13.02
N GLU A 348 11.79 -2.26 13.11
CA GLU A 348 12.36 -1.84 14.40
C GLU A 348 11.31 -1.22 15.32
N LEU A 349 10.41 -0.40 14.79
CA LEU A 349 9.31 0.19 15.56
C LEU A 349 8.36 -0.90 16.10
N CYS A 350 7.96 -1.86 15.28
CA CYS A 350 7.07 -2.95 15.68
C CYS A 350 7.69 -3.78 16.82
N TYR A 351 8.96 -4.15 16.67
CA TYR A 351 9.71 -4.87 17.70
C TYR A 351 9.89 -4.04 18.97
N PHE A 352 10.24 -2.76 18.84
CA PHE A 352 10.42 -1.85 19.97
C PHE A 352 9.14 -1.71 20.80
N ILE A 353 7.98 -1.50 20.16
CA ILE A 353 6.71 -1.37 20.89
C ILE A 353 6.37 -2.68 21.61
N THR A 354 6.40 -3.81 20.90
CA THR A 354 6.07 -5.12 21.51
C THR A 354 7.01 -5.50 22.65
N GLN A 355 8.27 -5.08 22.60
CA GLN A 355 9.25 -5.31 23.67
C GLN A 355 9.02 -4.43 24.90
N ASN A 356 8.62 -3.17 24.72
CA ASN A 356 8.65 -2.18 25.80
C ASN A 356 7.26 -1.83 26.36
N ARG A 357 6.17 -2.16 25.66
CA ARG A 357 4.81 -1.71 26.02
C ARG A 357 4.38 -2.14 27.43
N GLU A 358 4.68 -3.36 27.86
CA GLU A 358 4.18 -3.87 29.15
C GLU A 358 4.85 -3.15 30.32
N GLU A 359 6.19 -3.11 30.33
CA GLU A 359 6.98 -2.47 31.40
C GLU A 359 6.75 -0.95 31.48
N THR A 360 6.37 -0.31 30.38
CA THR A 360 6.16 1.15 30.31
C THR A 360 4.71 1.58 30.50
N ALA A 361 3.75 0.65 30.57
CA ALA A 361 2.33 0.97 30.63
C ALA A 361 1.97 1.85 31.84
N THR A 362 2.53 1.54 33.01
CA THR A 362 2.24 2.25 34.27
C THR A 362 3.22 3.38 34.61
N ILE A 363 4.18 3.69 33.73
CA ILE A 363 5.20 4.72 33.99
C ILE A 363 4.67 6.09 33.58
N ASP A 364 4.43 7.00 34.54
CA ASP A 364 3.91 8.34 34.27
C ASP A 364 4.96 9.46 34.41
N GLU A 365 6.24 9.09 34.51
CA GLU A 365 7.37 10.02 34.57
C GLU A 365 8.10 10.11 33.22
N LEU A 366 8.66 11.28 32.89
CA LEU A 366 9.34 11.51 31.61
C LEU A 366 10.72 10.82 31.51
N LEU A 367 11.44 10.72 32.62
CA LEU A 367 12.84 10.28 32.63
C LEU A 367 13.06 8.86 32.04
N PRO A 368 12.23 7.84 32.35
CA PRO A 368 12.37 6.52 31.73
C PRO A 368 12.22 6.55 30.20
N PHE A 369 11.37 7.42 29.65
CA PHE A 369 11.21 7.56 28.19
C PHE A 369 12.40 8.28 27.55
N GLN A 370 13.00 9.26 28.23
CA GLN A 370 14.26 9.89 27.79
C GLN A 370 15.41 8.87 27.79
N GLN A 371 15.46 8.01 28.81
CA GLN A 371 16.42 6.91 28.91
C GLN A 371 16.30 5.94 27.73
N LEU A 372 15.07 5.54 27.38
CA LEU A 372 14.79 4.69 26.21
C LEU A 372 15.30 5.31 24.91
N CYS A 373 15.20 6.63 24.74
CA CYS A 373 15.72 7.33 23.54
C CYS A 373 17.24 7.16 23.36
N LEU A 374 17.99 6.91 24.43
CA LEU A 374 19.46 6.95 24.47
C LEU A 374 20.15 5.59 24.58
N GLN A 375 19.40 4.49 24.60
CA GLN A 375 19.94 3.12 24.57
C GLN A 375 20.73 2.87 23.25
N THR A 376 21.42 1.74 23.06
CA THR A 376 22.51 1.60 22.04
C THR A 376 22.16 0.90 20.71
N ILE A 377 20.90 0.51 20.45
CA ILE A 377 20.59 -0.44 19.36
C ILE A 377 20.49 0.18 17.93
N SER A 378 20.32 1.51 17.77
CA SER A 378 20.23 2.24 16.48
C SER A 378 20.62 3.73 16.61
N SER A 379 20.40 4.57 15.58
CA SER A 379 20.66 6.03 15.70
C SER A 379 19.72 6.69 16.72
N VAL A 380 20.22 7.66 17.49
CA VAL A 380 19.50 8.28 18.61
C VAL A 380 18.22 9.01 18.16
N LYS A 381 18.25 9.66 16.99
CA LYS A 381 17.08 10.36 16.43
C LYS A 381 15.92 9.41 16.15
N LEU A 382 16.23 8.24 15.57
CA LEU A 382 15.26 7.22 15.22
C LEU A 382 14.56 6.64 16.47
N LYS A 383 15.30 6.51 17.57
CA LYS A 383 14.74 6.05 18.84
C LYS A 383 13.78 7.04 19.47
N LYS A 384 14.06 8.35 19.39
CA LYS A 384 13.10 9.34 19.88
C LYS A 384 11.75 9.20 19.16
N GLU A 385 11.76 8.98 17.85
CA GLU A 385 10.54 8.69 17.10
C GLU A 385 9.83 7.42 17.59
N TYR A 386 10.57 6.34 17.88
CA TYR A 386 9.99 5.11 18.41
C TYR A 386 9.35 5.29 19.79
N VAL A 387 10.00 6.04 20.68
CA VAL A 387 9.47 6.33 22.02
C VAL A 387 8.24 7.23 21.94
N LEU A 388 8.22 8.20 21.01
CA LEU A 388 7.04 9.02 20.74
C LEU A 388 5.86 8.15 20.29
N GLU A 389 6.08 7.18 19.41
CA GLU A 389 5.04 6.22 19.01
C GLU A 389 4.59 5.29 20.15
N LEU A 390 5.50 4.89 21.04
CA LEU A 390 5.15 4.15 22.27
C LEU A 390 4.28 4.99 23.23
N LEU A 391 4.55 6.28 23.35
CA LEU A 391 3.70 7.18 24.15
C LEU A 391 2.31 7.34 23.52
N LYS A 392 2.22 7.41 22.18
CA LYS A 392 0.92 7.36 21.46
C LYS A 392 0.20 6.03 21.71
N TYR A 393 0.92 4.90 21.70
CA TYR A 393 0.38 3.56 21.98
C TYR A 393 -0.26 3.45 23.38
N HIS A 394 0.34 4.13 24.36
CA HIS A 394 -0.18 4.18 25.73
C HIS A 394 -1.23 5.25 25.97
N GLY A 395 -1.37 6.21 25.06
CA GLY A 395 -2.26 7.35 25.24
C GLY A 395 -1.72 8.39 26.22
N LYS A 396 -0.39 8.49 26.40
CA LYS A 396 0.24 9.44 27.34
C LYS A 396 0.54 10.79 26.69
N GLN A 397 -0.50 11.63 26.58
CA GLN A 397 -0.46 12.88 25.79
C GLN A 397 0.50 13.93 26.35
N GLU A 398 0.52 14.11 27.67
CA GLU A 398 1.40 15.10 28.30
C GLU A 398 2.87 14.73 28.13
N LEU A 399 3.24 13.48 28.45
CA LEU A 399 4.60 12.97 28.27
C LEU A 399 5.04 12.99 26.81
N TYR A 400 4.13 12.71 25.87
CA TYR A 400 4.39 12.85 24.44
C TYR A 400 4.83 14.26 24.10
N GLN A 401 4.11 15.29 24.57
CA GLN A 401 4.44 16.68 24.28
C GLN A 401 5.78 17.08 24.93
N GLN A 402 5.98 16.72 26.20
CA GLN A 402 7.24 16.99 26.91
C GLN A 402 8.45 16.35 26.21
N LEU A 403 8.31 15.08 25.76
CA LEU A 403 9.38 14.39 25.05
C LEU A 403 9.60 14.98 23.65
N LEU A 404 8.53 15.37 22.95
CA LEU A 404 8.62 16.00 21.63
C LEU A 404 9.48 17.27 21.70
N ASP A 405 9.24 18.12 22.70
CA ASP A 405 9.95 19.39 22.91
C ASP A 405 11.34 19.21 23.54
N TRP A 406 11.63 18.07 24.17
CA TRP A 406 12.92 17.79 24.78
C TRP A 406 14.05 17.64 23.73
N PRO A 407 15.07 18.52 23.72
CA PRO A 407 16.21 18.37 22.82
C PRO A 407 17.07 17.19 23.28
N ILE A 408 17.45 16.32 22.35
CA ILE A 408 18.31 15.17 22.66
C ILE A 408 19.69 15.69 23.08
N PRO A 409 20.10 15.47 24.34
CA PRO A 409 21.34 16.03 24.85
C PRO A 409 22.52 15.31 24.21
N GLN A 410 23.61 16.06 23.97
CA GLN A 410 24.86 15.48 23.47
C GLN A 410 25.69 15.02 24.66
N PHE A 411 26.12 13.75 24.64
CA PHE A 411 26.99 13.24 25.69
C PHE A 411 28.30 14.07 25.71
N PRO A 412 28.62 14.73 26.83
CA PRO A 412 29.61 15.80 26.82
C PRO A 412 31.06 15.30 26.80
N ILE A 413 31.29 13.98 26.88
CA ILE A 413 32.64 13.40 26.89
C ILE A 413 32.89 12.55 25.65
N LYS A 414 34.00 12.82 24.97
CA LYS A 414 34.50 12.00 23.86
C LYS A 414 35.53 10.97 24.34
N GLY A 415 35.66 9.87 23.61
CA GLY A 415 36.56 8.77 23.97
C GLY A 415 38.05 9.17 24.09
N ASN A 416 38.51 10.14 23.30
CA ASN A 416 39.88 10.68 23.41
C ASN A 416 40.13 11.38 24.76
N VAL A 417 39.14 12.09 25.29
CA VAL A 417 39.22 12.74 26.60
C VAL A 417 39.30 11.69 27.71
N LEU A 418 38.48 10.63 27.63
CA LEU A 418 38.55 9.52 28.59
C LEU A 418 39.90 8.81 28.56
N ILE A 419 40.46 8.55 27.38
CA ILE A 419 41.78 7.92 27.24
C ILE A 419 42.87 8.81 27.86
N ALA A 420 42.81 10.12 27.63
CA ALA A 420 43.75 11.08 28.22
C ALA A 420 43.66 11.11 29.76
N ASN A 421 42.49 10.78 30.33
CA ASN A 421 42.24 10.72 31.76
C ASN A 421 42.30 9.29 32.33
N GLY A 422 42.96 8.36 31.65
CA GLY A 422 43.29 7.03 32.19
C GLY A 422 42.33 5.90 31.83
N ALA A 423 41.33 6.13 30.96
CA ALA A 423 40.47 5.04 30.47
C ALA A 423 41.21 4.10 29.49
N PRO A 424 40.90 2.80 29.49
CA PRO A 424 41.53 1.84 28.60
C PRO A 424 41.15 2.07 27.13
N LYS A 425 42.06 1.74 26.21
CA LYS A 425 41.77 1.73 24.76
C LYS A 425 41.01 0.46 24.34
N GLY A 426 40.33 0.51 23.20
CA GLY A 426 39.66 -0.65 22.60
C GLY A 426 38.28 -0.94 23.22
N PRO A 427 37.79 -2.20 23.18
CA PRO A 427 36.42 -2.55 23.58
C PRO A 427 36.01 -2.11 25.00
N LYS A 428 36.97 -2.06 25.92
CA LYS A 428 36.73 -1.60 27.29
C LYS A 428 36.34 -0.13 27.39
N LEU A 429 36.77 0.71 26.45
CA LEU A 429 36.36 2.12 26.39
C LEU A 429 34.84 2.23 26.18
N GLY A 430 34.26 1.34 25.38
CA GLY A 430 32.81 1.27 25.18
C GLY A 430 32.06 1.02 26.48
N VAL A 431 32.52 0.06 27.28
CA VAL A 431 31.93 -0.26 28.60
C VAL A 431 32.00 0.92 29.57
N VAL A 432 33.13 1.64 29.59
CA VAL A 432 33.30 2.87 30.41
C VAL A 432 32.34 3.96 29.95
N LEU A 433 32.26 4.20 28.63
CA LEU A 433 31.34 5.17 28.04
C LEU A 433 29.88 4.85 28.39
N ASP A 434 29.49 3.59 28.32
CA ASP A 434 28.13 3.17 28.61
C ASP A 434 27.79 3.35 30.10
N ARG A 435 28.73 3.06 31.01
CA ARG A 435 28.55 3.33 32.45
C ARG A 435 28.43 4.82 32.76
N LEU A 436 29.29 5.65 32.17
CA LEU A 436 29.20 7.10 32.34
C LEU A 436 27.92 7.69 31.74
N LYS A 437 27.42 7.15 30.62
CA LYS A 437 26.11 7.53 30.08
C LYS A 437 24.96 7.17 31.02
N ILE A 438 25.02 6.05 31.74
CA ILE A 438 24.03 5.69 32.76
C ILE A 438 24.04 6.71 33.90
N ILE A 439 25.23 7.06 34.41
CA ILE A 439 25.37 8.08 35.48
C ILE A 439 24.83 9.43 35.01
N TRP A 440 25.25 9.87 33.82
CA TRP A 440 24.76 11.09 33.19
C TRP A 440 23.23 11.10 33.05
N SER A 441 22.67 9.96 32.64
CA SER A 441 21.24 9.79 32.49
C SER A 441 20.48 9.84 33.80
N ASN A 442 21.01 9.25 34.87
CA ASN A 442 20.39 9.30 36.20
C ASN A 442 20.39 10.71 36.79
N ASN A 443 21.28 11.58 36.31
CA ASN A 443 21.31 13.00 36.64
C ASN A 443 20.55 13.88 35.62
N GLN A 444 19.55 13.30 34.94
CA GLN A 444 18.72 14.02 33.96
C GLN A 444 19.53 14.73 32.86
N TYR A 445 20.68 14.16 32.49
CA TYR A 445 21.56 14.64 31.42
C TYR A 445 22.19 16.02 31.64
N ASN A 446 22.24 16.50 32.90
CA ASN A 446 22.72 17.85 33.23
C ASN A 446 24.23 17.92 33.54
N MET A 447 24.91 16.80 33.76
CA MET A 447 26.34 16.84 34.13
C MET A 447 27.22 17.30 32.97
N THR A 448 28.23 18.13 33.29
CA THR A 448 29.27 18.56 32.36
C THR A 448 30.34 17.49 32.15
N GLN A 449 31.29 17.73 31.23
CA GLN A 449 32.43 16.85 31.03
C GLN A 449 33.26 16.69 32.31
N GLU A 450 33.45 17.77 33.06
CA GLU A 450 34.26 17.78 34.28
C GLU A 450 33.61 16.92 35.37
N GLN A 451 32.31 17.12 35.61
CA GLN A 451 31.54 16.36 36.60
C GLN A 451 31.50 14.87 36.28
N LEU A 452 31.40 14.49 34.99
CA LEU A 452 31.43 13.10 34.58
C LEU A 452 32.83 12.46 34.71
N LEU A 453 33.91 13.23 34.58
CA LEU A 453 35.27 12.74 34.82
C LEU A 453 35.51 12.41 36.30
N GLU A 454 34.84 13.08 37.23
CA GLU A 454 34.93 12.74 38.67
C GLU A 454 34.41 11.33 38.98
N HIS A 455 33.48 10.81 38.16
CA HIS A 455 32.96 9.46 38.29
C HIS A 455 33.85 8.39 37.62
N LEU A 456 34.81 8.78 36.78
CA LEU A 456 35.64 7.85 36.01
C LEU A 456 36.42 6.86 36.88
N PRO A 457 37.08 7.26 38.00
CA PRO A 457 37.81 6.32 38.85
C PRO A 457 36.92 5.19 39.40
N ALA A 458 35.73 5.53 39.90
CA ALA A 458 34.77 4.56 40.43
C ALA A 458 34.28 3.59 39.34
N VAL A 459 34.00 4.09 38.14
CA VAL A 459 33.61 3.28 36.98
C VAL A 459 34.74 2.32 36.57
N LEU A 460 35.99 2.78 36.57
CA LEU A 460 37.15 1.93 36.23
C LEU A 460 37.37 0.83 37.27
N GLU A 461 37.16 1.13 38.56
CA GLU A 461 37.23 0.15 39.63
C GLU A 461 36.13 -0.93 39.48
N GLU A 462 34.88 -0.54 39.25
CA GLU A 462 33.76 -1.48 39.03
C GLU A 462 34.03 -2.44 37.86
N ILE A 463 34.55 -1.92 36.74
CA ILE A 463 34.86 -2.71 35.54
C ILE A 463 36.04 -3.67 35.79
N ASN A 464 36.99 -3.28 36.64
CA ASN A 464 38.11 -4.16 37.02
C ASN A 464 37.71 -5.21 38.06
N VAL A 465 36.70 -4.95 38.91
CA VAL A 465 36.17 -5.90 39.91
C VAL A 465 35.33 -7.00 39.29
N LYS A 466 34.60 -6.75 38.18
CA LYS A 466 33.85 -7.76 37.40
C LYS A 466 34.73 -8.76 36.64
N LYS A 467 36.02 -8.85 36.99
CA LYS A 467 37.05 -9.63 36.31
C LYS A 467 37.60 -10.78 37.17
N LYS A 468 36.84 -11.26 38.15
CA LYS A 468 37.07 -12.53 38.85
C LYS A 468 36.01 -13.54 38.49
#